data_AF-D5EG05-F1
#
_entry.id   AF-D5EG05-F1
#
_cell.length_a   1.000
_cell.length_b   1.000
_cell.length_c   1.000
_cell.angle_alpha   90.00
_cell.angle_beta   90.00
_cell.angle_gamma   90.00
#
_symmetry.space_group_name_H-M   'P 1'
#
loop_
_entity.id
_entity.type
_entity.pdbx_description
1 polymer ?
#
loop_
_entity_poly.entity_id
_entity_poly.type
_entity_poly.pdbx_seq_one_letter_code
_entity_poly.pdbx_strand_id
1 'polypeptide(L)' 'MSIDEKKASKWEDFRVRTLEIAARRNNSDFEKYIGSLTERAWKHVLSEGKLNPDLAEATMWKFFCEDQKNR' A
#
# COMPACT_ATOMS: atom_id res chain seq x y z
N MET A 1 9.95 25.32 8.63
CA MET A 1 9.58 23.96 8.21
C MET A 1 8.11 23.96 7.83
N SER A 2 7.82 23.87 6.54
CA SER A 2 6.46 23.92 6.01
C SER A 2 5.68 22.66 6.39
N ILE A 3 4.39 22.82 6.72
CA ILE A 3 3.48 21.75 7.16
C ILE A 3 3.38 20.61 6.11
N ASP A 4 3.70 20.92 4.86
CA ASP A 4 3.70 20.00 3.72
C ASP A 4 4.76 18.89 3.85
N GLU A 5 5.95 19.22 4.37
CA GLU A 5 7.10 18.31 4.47
C GLU A 5 6.83 17.18 5.49
N LYS A 6 6.13 17.50 6.59
CA LYS A 6 5.73 16.51 7.60
C LYS A 6 4.69 15.51 7.08
N LYS A 7 3.86 15.90 6.10
CA LYS A 7 2.88 15.01 5.48
C LYS A 7 3.54 14.10 4.45
N ALA A 8 4.48 14.63 3.67
CA ALA A 8 5.28 13.85 2.72
C ALA A 8 6.09 12.75 3.42
N SER A 9 6.82 13.08 4.50
CA SER A 9 7.59 12.06 5.24
C SER A 9 6.73 10.96 5.85
N LYS A 10 5.54 11.29 6.36
CA LYS A 10 4.61 10.27 6.89
C LYS A 10 4.07 9.33 5.82
N TRP A 11 3.90 9.85 4.61
CA TRP A 11 3.46 9.06 3.46
C TRP A 11 4.55 8.12 2.96
N GLU A 12 5.79 8.60 2.87
CA GLU A 12 6.92 7.77 2.46
C GLU A 12 7.20 6.66 3.47
N ASP A 13 7.23 6.97 4.77
CA ASP A 13 7.37 5.95 5.83
C ASP A 13 6.23 4.92 5.78
N PHE A 14 4.99 5.36 5.55
CA PHE A 14 3.85 4.47 5.38
C PHE A 14 4.00 3.55 4.16
N ARG A 15 4.40 4.07 3.00
CA ARG A 15 4.63 3.25 1.79
C ARG A 15 5.73 2.24 2.02
N VAL A 16 6.86 2.65 2.61
CA VAL A 16 8.00 1.76 2.88
C VAL A 16 7.58 0.64 3.82
N ARG A 17 6.94 0.96 4.95
CA ARG A 17 6.46 -0.07 5.90
C ARG A 17 5.47 -1.04 5.27
N THR A 18 4.52 -0.53 4.48
CA THR A 18 3.52 -1.36 3.78
C THR A 18 4.21 -2.31 2.78
N LEU A 19 5.21 -1.81 2.04
CA LEU A 19 6.03 -2.62 1.12
C LEU A 19 6.84 -3.68 1.88
N GLU A 20 7.41 -3.36 3.03
CA GLU A 20 8.13 -4.34 3.85
C GLU A 20 7.21 -5.46 4.35
N ILE A 21 5.98 -5.14 4.78
CA ILE A 21 4.99 -6.15 5.19
C ILE A 21 4.59 -7.02 3.99
N ALA A 22 4.35 -6.40 2.83
CA ALA A 22 4.04 -7.12 1.60
C ALA A 22 5.18 -8.05 1.16
N ALA A 23 6.43 -7.58 1.25
CA ALA A 23 7.62 -8.37 0.93
C ALA A 23 7.79 -9.57 1.87
N ARG A 24 7.44 -9.43 3.16
CA ARG A 24 7.42 -10.57 4.12
C ARG A 24 6.43 -11.66 3.74
N ARG A 25 5.40 -11.34 2.96
CA ARG A 25 4.43 -12.30 2.45
C ARG A 25 5.04 -13.25 1.40
N ASN A 26 6.26 -12.95 0.92
CA ASN A 26 7.05 -13.75 0.00
C ASN A 26 6.25 -14.16 -1.26
N ASN A 27 5.52 -13.19 -1.81
CA ASN A 27 4.68 -13.37 -2.98
C ASN A 27 5.08 -12.37 -4.05
N SER A 28 5.83 -12.86 -5.05
CA SER A 28 6.41 -12.01 -6.09
C SER A 28 5.36 -11.35 -7.00
N ASP A 29 4.20 -11.97 -7.20
CA ASP A 29 3.10 -11.37 -7.97
C ASP A 29 2.47 -10.20 -7.21
N PHE A 30 2.30 -10.36 -5.90
CA PHE A 30 1.80 -9.30 -5.04
C PHE A 30 2.79 -8.14 -4.89
N GLU A 31 4.10 -8.43 -4.77
CA GLU A 31 5.13 -7.40 -4.78
C GLU A 31 5.12 -6.59 -6.09
N LYS A 32 5.02 -7.27 -7.24
CA LYS A 32 4.86 -6.60 -8.55
C LYS A 32 3.56 -5.80 -8.63
N TYR A 33 2.47 -6.33 -8.07
CA TYR A 33 1.19 -5.64 -8.03
C TYR A 33 1.29 -4.34 -7.24
N ILE A 34 1.78 -4.39 -5.99
CA ILE A 34 1.96 -3.19 -5.16
C ILE A 34 2.95 -2.21 -5.79
N GLY A 35 4.05 -2.70 -6.38
CA GLY A 35 5.00 -1.87 -7.11
C GLY A 35 4.39 -1.16 -8.31
N SER A 36 3.37 -1.76 -8.94
CA SER A 36 2.64 -1.22 -10.09
C SER A 36 1.43 -0.35 -9.68
N LEU A 37 1.12 -0.24 -8.39
CA LEU A 37 0.00 0.58 -7.93
C LEU A 37 0.27 2.07 -8.14
N THR A 38 -0.69 2.73 -8.78
CA THR A 38 -0.69 4.19 -8.94
C THR A 38 -0.96 4.90 -7.61
N GLU A 39 -0.58 6.17 -7.50
CA GLU A 39 -0.91 7.01 -6.33
C GLU A 39 -2.42 7.00 -5.99
N ARG A 40 -3.29 6.85 -6.99
CA ARG A 40 -4.73 6.81 -6.79
C ARG A 40 -5.15 5.55 -6.02
N ALA A 41 -4.56 4.40 -6.32
CA ALA A 41 -4.82 3.16 -5.59
C ALA A 41 -4.33 3.27 -4.15
N TRP A 42 -3.13 3.82 -3.94
CA TRP A 42 -2.61 4.06 -2.60
C TRP A 42 -3.47 5.06 -1.80
N LYS A 43 -3.98 6.12 -2.44
CA LYS A 43 -4.93 7.06 -1.81
C LYS A 43 -6.25 6.39 -1.43
N HIS A 44 -6.73 5.46 -2.26
CA HIS A 44 -7.93 4.69 -1.94
C HIS A 44 -7.72 3.83 -0.68
N VAL A 45 -6.58 3.12 -0.62
CA VAL A 45 -6.18 2.33 0.54
C VAL A 45 -6.02 3.19 1.80
N LEU A 46 -5.45 4.39 1.68
CA LEU A 46 -5.40 5.35 2.80
C LEU A 46 -6.77 5.80 3.28
N SER A 47 -7.71 6.00 2.35
CA SER A 47 -9.07 6.45 2.66
C SER A 47 -9.85 5.40 3.44
N GLU A 48 -9.57 4.10 3.22
CA GLU A 48 -10.17 3.00 3.97
C GLU A 48 -9.39 2.63 5.24
N GLY A 49 -8.05 2.68 5.20
CA GLY A 49 -7.18 2.06 6.20
C GLY A 49 -6.56 2.98 7.26
N LYS A 50 -6.80 4.31 7.24
CA LYS A 50 -6.24 5.30 8.18
C LYS A 50 -4.74 5.10 8.50
N LEU A 51 -3.83 5.48 7.60
CA LEU A 51 -2.35 5.53 7.83
C LEU A 51 -1.77 4.33 8.61
N ASN A 52 -2.34 3.14 8.48
CA ASN A 52 -1.91 1.96 9.20
C ASN A 52 -1.38 0.92 8.20
N PRO A 53 -0.07 0.64 8.18
CA PRO A 53 0.56 -0.16 7.14
C PRO A 53 0.07 -1.62 7.11
N ASP A 54 -0.27 -2.20 8.26
CA ASP A 54 -0.87 -3.55 8.33
C ASP A 54 -2.24 -3.63 7.66
N LEU A 55 -3.12 -2.66 7.95
CA LEU A 55 -4.44 -2.57 7.32
C LEU A 55 -4.32 -2.28 5.83
N ALA A 56 -3.38 -1.41 5.45
CA ALA A 56 -3.13 -1.07 4.07
C ALA A 56 -2.70 -2.28 3.25
N GLU A 57 -1.76 -3.06 3.78
CA GLU A 57 -1.30 -4.29 3.16
C GLU A 57 -2.44 -5.32 3.04
N ALA A 58 -3.23 -5.52 4.10
CA ALA A 58 -4.36 -6.44 4.07
C ALA A 58 -5.42 -6.03 3.04
N THR A 59 -5.74 -4.73 2.92
CA THR A 59 -6.64 -4.19 1.91
C THR A 59 -6.08 -4.39 0.51
N MET A 60 -4.80 -4.09 0.28
CA MET A 60 -4.13 -4.32 -1.00
C MET A 60 -4.13 -5.79 -1.39
N TRP A 61 -3.87 -6.68 -0.43
CA TRP A 61 -3.90 -8.13 -0.63
C TRP A 61 -5.29 -8.61 -1.04
N LYS A 62 -6.33 -8.07 -0.39
CA LYS A 62 -7.72 -8.37 -0.76
C LYS A 62 -8.00 -7.94 -2.21
N PHE A 63 -7.66 -6.70 -2.58
CA PHE A 63 -7.82 -6.22 -3.95
C PHE A 63 -7.05 -7.07 -4.96
N PHE A 64 -5.82 -7.46 -4.65
CA PHE A 64 -5.02 -8.34 -5.49
C PHE A 64 -5.70 -9.71 -5.69
N CYS A 65 -6.19 -10.33 -4.62
CA CYS A 65 -6.95 -11.59 -4.70
C CYS A 65 -8.24 -11.46 -5.52
N GLU A 66 -8.95 -10.33 -5.40
CA GLU A 66 -10.17 -10.06 -6.16
C GLU A 66 -9.85 -9.84 -7.65
N ASP A 67 -8.78 -9.10 -7.98
CA ASP A 67 -8.31 -8.89 -9.35
C ASP A 67 -7.87 -10.21 -10.01
N GLN A 68 -7.15 -11.05 -9.28
CA GLN A 68 -6.75 -12.39 -9.73
C GLN A 68 -7.95 -13.32 -9.98
N LYS A 69 -9.03 -13.19 -9.20
CA LYS A 69 -10.26 -13.99 -9.39
C LYS A 69 -11.09 -13.54 -10.58
N ASN A 70 -10.96 -12.29 -10.99
CA ASN A 70 -11.75 -11.69 -12.06
C ASN A 70 -11.04 -11.72 -13.43
N ARG A 71 -9.89 -12.40 -13.50
CA ARG A 71 -9.03 -12.56 -14.67
C ARG A 71 -9.17 -13.95 -15.28
#